data_AF-A0A412FYE4-F1
#
_entry.id   AF-A0A412FYE4-F1
#
_cell.length_a   1.000
_cell.length_b   1.000
_cell.length_c   1.000
_cell.angle_alpha   90.00
_cell.angle_beta   90.00
_cell.angle_gamma   90.00
#
_symmetry.space_group_name_H-M   'P 1'
#
loop_
_entity.id
_entity.type
_entity.pdbx_description
1 polymer ?
#
loop_
_entity_poly.entity_id
_entity_poly.type
_entity_poly.pdbx_seq_one_letter_code
_entity_poly.pdbx_strand_id
1 'polypeptide(L)'
;MWKDFFYFTKTERQGIIVLVVLIIGVFSIPRLVQLFSTPQEVTPEEDEKFKLEYNEFISSIKEIKPQRKFAEGDPPKNDSYSPKEVRLSIFDPNTADSITFISLGLPPWIAKNILRYRKKQGKFRHPEDFQKIYGLTDEQYQTLHPYIRITEQSSTKDTVRLLMKQRMPQDTLFKYQPGTVINLNEADTTELKKVPGIGSAIARMIVNYRTQLGGFYKIEQLQEKHLKAEMLRPWFSINATQIRRININKASIERMMHHPYINYYQAKVIVEYRKKKGILTNLKQLSLYEEFNTADFERITPYICYE
;
A
#
# COMPACT_ATOMS: atom_id res chain seq x y z
N MET A 1 -5.38 31.80 39.08
CA MET A 1 -5.72 30.56 38.36
C MET A 1 -4.52 29.61 38.21
N TRP A 2 -3.68 29.43 39.24
CA TRP A 2 -2.51 28.52 39.19
C TRP A 2 -2.59 27.35 40.19
N LYS A 3 -3.68 27.28 40.98
CA LYS A 3 -3.84 26.23 41.99
C LYS A 3 -4.44 24.92 41.43
N ASP A 4 -4.98 24.95 40.22
CA ASP A 4 -5.64 23.78 39.60
C ASP A 4 -4.69 22.95 38.73
N PHE A 5 -3.45 23.40 38.51
CA PHE A 5 -2.47 22.68 37.69
C PHE A 5 -1.91 21.41 38.38
N PHE A 6 -2.22 21.22 39.66
CA PHE A 6 -1.73 20.09 40.48
C PHE A 6 -2.71 18.90 40.57
N TYR A 7 -3.88 18.97 39.94
CA TYR A 7 -4.84 17.84 39.89
C TYR A 7 -4.65 16.89 38.71
N PHE A 8 -3.78 17.25 37.75
CA PHE A 8 -3.55 16.46 36.55
C PHE A 8 -2.40 15.46 36.74
N THR A 9 -2.62 14.23 36.27
CA THR A 9 -1.59 13.19 36.22
C THR A 9 -0.40 13.63 35.36
N LYS A 10 0.78 13.02 35.57
CA LYS A 10 2.00 13.38 34.81
C LYS A 10 1.79 13.30 33.29
N THR A 11 0.96 12.36 32.85
CA THR A 11 0.58 12.16 31.44
C THR A 11 -0.37 13.24 30.93
N GLU A 12 -1.35 13.67 31.73
CA GLU A 12 -2.29 14.74 31.36
C GLU A 12 -1.56 16.10 31.27
N ARG A 13 -0.62 16.36 32.18
CA ARG A 13 0.23 17.57 32.09
C ARG A 13 1.08 17.59 30.82
N GLN A 14 1.65 16.46 30.41
CA GLN A 14 2.38 16.36 29.15
C GLN A 14 1.45 16.61 27.95
N GLY A 15 0.23 16.07 27.98
CA GLY A 15 -0.79 16.33 26.95
C GLY A 15 -1.17 17.81 26.84
N ILE A 16 -1.42 18.47 27.97
CA ILE A 16 -1.76 19.90 28.02
C ILE A 16 -0.60 20.76 27.49
N ILE A 17 0.65 20.45 27.86
CA ILE A 17 1.82 21.19 27.37
C ILE A 17 1.96 21.05 25.85
N VAL A 18 1.81 19.83 25.31
CA VAL A 18 1.87 19.59 23.86
C VAL A 18 0.76 20.34 23.12
N LEU A 19 -0.46 20.34 23.66
CA LEU A 19 -1.61 21.05 23.08
C LEU A 19 -1.36 22.56 23.01
N VAL A 20 -0.82 23.16 24.09
CA VAL A 20 -0.52 24.60 24.14
C VAL A 20 0.58 24.97 23.13
N VAL A 21 1.62 24.15 22.98
CA VAL A 21 2.67 24.38 21.97
C VAL A 21 2.10 24.33 20.55
N LEU A 22 1.21 23.37 20.27
CA LEU A 22 0.54 23.28 18.97
C LEU A 22 -0.31 24.51 18.65
N ILE A 23 -1.09 24.99 19.62
CA ILE A 23 -1.91 26.19 19.47
C ILE A 23 -1.02 27.40 19.19
N ILE A 24 0.05 27.60 19.96
CA ILE A 24 1.01 28.70 19.75
C ILE A 24 1.64 28.60 18.36
N GLY A 25 1.98 27.39 17.91
CA GLY A 25 2.53 27.16 16.56
C GLY A 25 1.59 27.63 15.45
N VAL A 26 0.31 27.24 15.51
CA VAL A 26 -0.70 27.63 14.50
C VAL A 26 -0.86 29.15 14.39
N PHE A 27 -0.79 29.86 15.52
CA PHE A 27 -0.90 31.33 15.52
C PHE A 27 0.41 32.05 15.18
N SER A 28 1.57 31.45 15.45
CA SER A 28 2.86 32.10 15.26
C SER A 28 3.43 31.88 13.86
N ILE A 29 3.20 30.71 13.25
CA ILE A 29 3.74 30.35 11.92
C ILE A 29 3.34 31.35 10.83
N PRO A 30 2.06 31.78 10.68
CA PRO A 30 1.67 32.74 9.64
C PRO A 30 2.34 34.11 9.82
N ARG A 31 2.50 34.57 11.07
CA ARG A 31 3.20 35.82 11.37
C ARG A 31 4.69 35.72 11.09
N LEU A 32 5.29 34.57 11.34
CA LEU A 32 6.69 34.30 11.05
C LEU A 32 6.94 34.30 9.54
N VAL A 33 6.05 33.67 8.76
CA VAL A 33 6.10 33.70 7.28
C VAL A 33 5.94 35.12 6.74
N GLN A 34 5.08 35.95 7.33
CA GLN A 34 4.96 37.37 6.97
C GLN A 34 6.20 38.20 7.33
N LEU A 35 6.90 37.86 8.41
CA LEU A 35 8.13 38.56 8.83
C LEU A 35 9.35 38.23 7.94
N PHE A 36 9.38 37.05 7.30
CA PHE A 36 10.46 36.63 6.39
C PHE A 36 10.11 36.79 4.91
N SER A 37 8.87 37.18 4.57
CA SER A 37 8.46 37.46 3.20
C SER A 37 8.36 38.96 2.98
N THR A 38 9.45 39.60 2.53
CA THR A 38 9.37 40.93 1.95
C THR A 38 8.50 40.85 0.69
N PRO A 39 7.47 41.71 0.51
CA PRO A 39 6.74 41.76 -0.74
C PRO A 39 7.72 42.20 -1.82
N GLN A 40 8.03 41.31 -2.75
CA GLN A 40 8.69 41.69 -3.99
C GLN A 40 7.62 42.43 -4.79
N GLU A 41 7.67 43.77 -4.80
CA GLU A 41 6.87 44.57 -5.73
C GLU A 41 7.33 44.20 -7.14
N VAL A 42 6.60 43.29 -7.78
CA VAL A 42 6.80 42.97 -9.18
C VAL A 42 6.44 44.23 -9.96
N THR A 43 7.42 44.81 -10.63
CA THR A 43 7.17 45.97 -11.49
C THR A 43 6.20 45.57 -12.61
N PRO A 44 5.28 46.45 -13.06
CA PRO A 44 4.30 46.12 -14.10
C PRO A 44 4.94 45.55 -15.38
N GLU A 45 6.17 45.96 -15.67
CA GLU A 45 6.96 45.50 -16.82
C GLU A 45 7.43 44.04 -16.69
N GLU A 46 7.79 43.58 -15.48
CA GLU A 46 8.17 42.18 -15.24
C GLU A 46 6.98 41.24 -15.31
N ASP A 47 5.80 41.71 -14.88
CA ASP A 47 4.56 40.92 -14.93
C ASP A 47 4.01 40.79 -16.36
N GLU A 48 4.16 41.83 -17.19
CA GLU A 48 3.87 41.75 -18.63
C GLU A 48 4.88 40.88 -19.37
N LYS A 49 6.17 40.99 -19.05
CA LYS A 49 7.21 40.13 -19.63
C LYS A 49 7.02 38.66 -19.26
N PHE A 50 6.64 38.36 -18.02
CA PHE A 50 6.33 37.01 -17.57
C PHE A 50 5.08 36.46 -18.26
N LYS A 51 4.04 37.28 -18.45
CA LYS A 51 2.84 36.87 -19.23
C LYS A 51 3.18 36.63 -20.70
N LEU A 52 4.10 37.40 -21.27
CA LEU A 52 4.57 37.21 -22.64
C LEU A 52 5.37 35.91 -22.78
N GLU A 53 6.35 35.67 -21.88
CA GLU A 53 7.15 34.44 -21.84
C GLU A 53 6.27 33.20 -21.57
N TYR A 54 5.27 33.32 -20.69
CA TYR A 54 4.30 32.26 -20.44
C TYR A 54 3.45 31.97 -21.68
N ASN A 55 2.97 33.00 -22.37
CA ASN A 55 2.17 32.82 -23.59
C ASN A 55 2.99 32.29 -24.75
N GLU A 56 4.26 32.71 -24.88
CA GLU A 56 5.22 32.21 -25.86
C GLU A 56 5.62 30.75 -25.55
N PHE A 57 5.77 30.39 -24.29
CA PHE A 57 5.97 29.01 -23.86
C PHE A 57 4.75 28.15 -24.21
N ILE A 58 3.53 28.63 -23.95
CA ILE A 58 2.29 27.89 -24.28
C ILE A 58 2.09 27.78 -25.80
N SER A 59 2.44 28.81 -26.58
CA SER A 59 2.41 28.73 -28.05
C SER A 59 3.48 27.78 -28.58
N SER A 60 4.69 27.77 -27.99
CA SER A 60 5.73 26.80 -28.31
C SER A 60 5.28 25.37 -28.00
N ILE A 61 4.59 25.10 -26.89
CA ILE A 61 4.02 23.77 -26.59
C ILE A 61 2.93 23.39 -27.62
N LYS A 62 2.21 24.37 -28.18
CA LYS A 62 1.19 24.17 -29.20
C LYS A 62 1.79 23.90 -30.59
N GLU A 63 2.95 24.48 -30.90
CA GLU A 63 3.70 24.27 -32.15
C GLU A 63 4.69 23.09 -32.08
N ILE A 64 5.16 22.72 -30.89
CA ILE A 64 6.03 21.55 -30.62
C ILE A 64 5.18 20.26 -30.55
N LYS A 65 4.35 20.04 -31.58
CA LYS A 65 4.10 18.69 -32.09
C LYS A 65 4.98 18.44 -33.31
N PRO A 66 6.27 18.07 -33.15
CA PRO A 66 7.06 17.62 -34.27
C PRO A 66 6.84 16.13 -34.49
N GLN A 67 6.45 15.81 -35.73
CA GLN A 67 7.05 14.76 -36.55
C GLN A 67 7.93 13.73 -35.77
N ARG A 68 7.36 12.59 -35.39
CA ARG A 68 8.11 11.32 -35.38
C ARG A 68 7.29 10.24 -36.06
N LYS A 69 7.87 9.75 -37.15
CA LYS A 69 7.36 8.79 -38.14
C LYS A 69 6.92 7.49 -37.45
N PHE A 70 5.62 7.18 -37.52
CA PHE A 70 5.19 5.83 -37.84
C PHE A 70 5.09 5.78 -39.36
N ALA A 71 5.75 4.81 -39.99
CA ALA A 71 5.73 4.67 -41.43
C ALA A 71 4.29 4.39 -41.90
N GLU A 72 3.84 5.29 -42.77
CA GLU A 72 2.85 5.14 -43.85
C GLU A 72 1.45 4.58 -43.51
N GLY A 73 0.47 5.49 -43.52
CA GLY A 73 -0.96 5.16 -43.67
C GLY A 73 -1.86 5.57 -42.50
N ASP A 74 -2.00 6.89 -42.26
CA ASP A 74 -3.08 7.62 -41.57
C ASP A 74 -3.82 7.01 -40.34
N PRO A 75 -3.84 7.75 -39.20
CA PRO A 75 -4.97 7.75 -38.28
C PRO A 75 -5.66 9.13 -38.18
N PRO A 76 -6.96 9.16 -37.89
CA PRO A 76 -7.87 10.14 -38.46
C PRO A 76 -7.99 11.45 -37.66
N LYS A 77 -8.41 12.46 -38.42
CA LYS A 77 -8.73 13.83 -38.02
C LYS A 77 -9.74 13.89 -36.87
N ASN A 78 -9.65 14.98 -36.10
CA ASN A 78 -10.75 15.50 -35.29
C ASN A 78 -11.89 15.88 -36.26
N ASP A 79 -12.78 14.93 -36.52
CA ASP A 79 -14.04 15.23 -37.19
C ASP A 79 -14.91 16.03 -36.23
N SER A 80 -15.21 17.25 -36.64
CA SER A 80 -16.39 17.99 -36.25
C SER A 80 -17.59 17.04 -36.18
N TYR A 81 -18.01 16.72 -34.96
CA TYR A 81 -19.16 15.86 -34.70
C TYR A 81 -20.41 16.60 -35.17
N SER A 82 -20.82 16.31 -36.40
CA SER A 82 -22.16 16.63 -36.89
C SER A 82 -23.16 15.94 -35.96
N PRO A 83 -24.25 16.62 -35.53
CA PRO A 83 -25.26 15.98 -34.71
C PRO A 83 -25.92 14.85 -35.52
N LYS A 84 -25.47 13.61 -35.30
CA LYS A 84 -26.22 12.44 -35.76
C LYS A 84 -27.51 12.40 -34.96
N GLU A 85 -28.62 12.15 -35.65
CA GLU A 85 -29.97 12.04 -35.09
C GLU A 85 -29.95 11.36 -33.72
N VAL A 86 -30.33 12.08 -32.67
CA VAL A 86 -30.43 11.54 -31.32
C VAL A 86 -31.56 10.52 -31.33
N ARG A 87 -31.21 9.23 -31.20
CA ARG A 87 -32.19 8.15 -31.13
C ARG A 87 -32.24 7.66 -29.69
N LEU A 88 -33.23 8.14 -28.94
CA LEU A 88 -33.52 7.65 -27.61
C LEU A 88 -33.94 6.18 -27.71
N SER A 89 -33.05 5.29 -27.27
CA SER A 89 -33.22 3.85 -27.31
C SER A 89 -32.99 3.28 -25.93
N ILE A 90 -33.68 2.17 -25.62
CA ILE A 90 -33.52 1.48 -24.34
C ILE A 90 -32.11 0.92 -24.24
N PHE A 91 -31.42 1.18 -23.13
CA PHE A 91 -30.05 0.73 -22.92
C PHE A 91 -29.81 0.26 -21.48
N ASP A 92 -28.86 -0.67 -21.33
CA ASP A 92 -28.35 -1.09 -20.03
C ASP A 92 -27.01 -0.41 -19.76
N PRO A 93 -26.87 0.44 -18.73
CA PRO A 93 -25.64 1.18 -18.46
C PRO A 93 -24.46 0.26 -18.08
N ASN A 94 -24.71 -0.98 -17.64
CA ASN A 94 -23.66 -1.96 -17.34
C ASN A 94 -23.16 -2.71 -18.59
N THR A 95 -23.89 -2.64 -19.71
CA THR A 95 -23.60 -3.42 -20.91
C THR A 95 -23.32 -2.52 -22.13
N ALA A 96 -24.00 -1.39 -22.27
CA ALA A 96 -23.96 -0.50 -23.42
C ALA A 96 -22.56 0.02 -23.78
N ASP A 97 -22.28 0.16 -25.08
CA ASP A 97 -20.99 0.62 -25.59
C ASP A 97 -20.89 2.15 -25.69
N SER A 98 -19.68 2.66 -25.88
CA SER A 98 -19.44 4.11 -26.07
C SER A 98 -20.26 4.68 -27.23
N ILE A 99 -20.43 3.91 -28.31
CA ILE A 99 -21.22 4.31 -29.49
C ILE A 99 -22.70 4.47 -29.11
N THR A 100 -23.24 3.54 -28.32
CA THR A 100 -24.62 3.61 -27.82
C THR A 100 -24.82 4.87 -26.98
N PHE A 101 -23.91 5.18 -26.05
CA PHE A 101 -24.01 6.42 -25.26
C PHE A 101 -23.97 7.69 -26.12
N ILE A 102 -23.14 7.71 -27.16
CA ILE A 102 -23.07 8.87 -28.05
C ILE A 102 -24.35 9.01 -28.88
N SER A 103 -24.95 7.90 -29.34
CA SER A 103 -26.22 7.92 -30.07
C SER A 103 -27.41 8.40 -29.23
N LEU A 104 -27.30 8.29 -27.90
CA LEU A 104 -28.26 8.80 -26.93
C LEU A 104 -28.08 10.30 -26.64
N GLY A 105 -27.12 10.96 -27.29
CA GLY A 105 -26.84 12.39 -27.13
C GLY A 105 -25.84 12.70 -26.02
N LEU A 106 -25.16 11.71 -25.44
CA LEU A 106 -24.10 11.96 -24.47
C LEU A 106 -22.80 12.34 -25.18
N PRO A 107 -22.09 13.40 -24.73
CA PRO A 107 -20.81 13.76 -25.31
C PRO A 107 -19.77 12.64 -25.08
N PRO A 108 -18.80 12.47 -26.00
CA PRO A 108 -17.85 11.33 -25.97
C PRO A 108 -17.06 11.18 -24.66
N TRP A 109 -16.79 12.30 -23.98
CA TRP A 109 -16.07 12.29 -22.71
C TRP A 109 -16.92 11.76 -21.54
N ILE A 110 -18.25 11.96 -21.55
CA ILE A 110 -19.17 11.36 -20.57
C ILE A 110 -19.26 9.85 -20.81
N ALA A 111 -19.41 9.42 -22.06
CA ALA A 111 -19.36 7.99 -22.43
C ALA A 111 -18.07 7.32 -21.91
N LYS A 112 -16.93 8.00 -22.04
CA LYS A 112 -15.64 7.54 -21.49
C LYS A 112 -15.65 7.45 -19.96
N ASN A 113 -16.29 8.38 -19.26
CA ASN A 113 -16.41 8.33 -17.80
C ASN A 113 -17.26 7.14 -17.34
N ILE A 114 -18.35 6.83 -18.04
CA ILE A 114 -19.21 5.66 -17.78
C ILE A 114 -18.41 4.36 -17.94
N LEU A 115 -17.64 4.21 -19.02
CA LEU A 115 -16.79 3.03 -19.23
C LEU A 115 -15.67 2.92 -18.19
N ARG A 116 -15.10 4.04 -17.74
CA ARG A 116 -14.10 4.06 -16.67
C ARG A 116 -14.70 3.62 -15.33
N TYR A 117 -15.91 4.06 -15.02
CA TYR A 117 -16.63 3.63 -13.82
C TYR A 117 -16.84 2.11 -13.82
N ARG A 118 -17.31 1.55 -14.94
CA ARG A 118 -17.44 0.08 -15.13
C ARG A 118 -16.11 -0.65 -14.95
N LYS A 119 -15.04 -0.16 -15.59
CA LYS A 119 -13.70 -0.78 -15.50
C LYS A 119 -13.14 -0.81 -14.08
N LYS A 120 -13.51 0.16 -13.24
CA LYS A 120 -13.14 0.23 -11.80
C LYS A 120 -14.06 -0.59 -10.89
N GLN A 121 -14.82 -1.54 -11.44
CA GLN A 121 -15.82 -2.37 -10.76
C GLN A 121 -17.07 -1.62 -10.25
N GLY A 122 -17.30 -0.39 -10.69
CA GLY A 122 -18.59 0.29 -10.49
C GLY A 122 -19.69 -0.43 -11.26
N LYS A 123 -20.81 -0.72 -10.60
CA LYS A 123 -22.01 -1.31 -11.21
C LYS A 123 -23.20 -0.42 -10.91
N PHE A 124 -23.97 -0.10 -11.94
CA PHE A 124 -25.24 0.59 -11.79
C PHE A 124 -26.27 -0.43 -11.32
N ARG A 125 -26.83 -0.24 -10.12
CA ARG A 125 -27.84 -1.16 -9.57
C ARG A 125 -29.24 -0.62 -9.77
N HIS A 126 -29.38 0.69 -9.64
CA HIS A 126 -30.64 1.39 -9.89
C HIS A 126 -30.43 2.48 -10.95
N PRO A 127 -31.47 2.86 -11.72
CA PRO A 127 -31.37 3.94 -12.70
C PRO A 127 -30.77 5.22 -12.11
N GLU A 128 -31.05 5.52 -10.85
CA GLU A 128 -30.56 6.68 -10.09
C GLU A 128 -29.05 6.69 -9.90
N ASP A 129 -28.38 5.53 -9.96
CA ASP A 129 -26.92 5.48 -9.92
C ASP A 129 -26.28 6.11 -11.16
N PHE A 130 -27.01 6.17 -12.29
CA PHE A 130 -26.54 6.79 -13.51
C PHE A 130 -26.38 8.31 -13.37
N GLN A 131 -27.20 8.96 -12.52
CA GLN A 131 -27.10 10.38 -12.21
C GLN A 131 -25.75 10.76 -11.59
N LYS A 132 -25.10 9.82 -10.88
CA LYS A 132 -23.84 10.07 -10.15
C LYS A 132 -22.61 10.13 -11.07
N ILE A 133 -22.78 9.99 -12.38
CA ILE A 133 -21.68 10.02 -13.33
C ILE A 133 -21.15 11.44 -13.50
N TYR A 134 -19.84 11.60 -13.27
CA TYR A 134 -19.17 12.88 -13.38
C TYR A 134 -19.38 13.51 -14.76
N GLY A 135 -20.04 14.67 -14.76
CA GLY A 135 -20.31 15.46 -15.96
C GLY A 135 -21.70 15.32 -16.55
N LEU A 136 -22.54 14.41 -16.04
CA LEU A 136 -23.93 14.27 -16.46
C LEU A 136 -24.78 15.37 -15.82
N THR A 137 -25.51 16.15 -16.61
CA THR A 137 -26.45 17.14 -16.07
C THR A 137 -27.76 16.48 -15.65
N ASP A 138 -28.48 17.09 -14.70
CA ASP A 138 -29.78 16.57 -14.27
C ASP A 138 -30.79 16.50 -15.42
N GLU A 139 -30.78 17.46 -16.35
CA GLU A 139 -31.62 17.45 -17.54
C GLU A 139 -31.33 16.27 -18.48
N GLN A 140 -30.05 15.95 -18.68
CA GLN A 140 -29.63 14.80 -19.49
C GLN A 140 -30.04 13.49 -18.82
N TYR A 141 -29.90 13.41 -17.49
CA TYR A 141 -30.36 12.25 -16.73
C TYR A 141 -31.87 12.05 -16.87
N GLN A 142 -32.67 13.10 -16.68
CA GLN A 142 -34.14 13.02 -16.80
C GLN A 142 -34.58 12.58 -18.21
N THR A 143 -33.89 13.04 -19.25
CA THR A 143 -34.17 12.65 -20.64
C THR A 143 -33.90 11.16 -20.88
N LEU A 144 -32.84 10.62 -20.28
CA LEU A 144 -32.42 9.24 -20.46
C LEU A 144 -33.10 8.26 -19.50
N HIS A 145 -33.56 8.74 -18.34
CA HIS A 145 -34.13 7.94 -17.26
C HIS A 145 -35.20 6.92 -17.73
N PRO A 146 -36.18 7.28 -18.59
CA PRO A 146 -37.19 6.34 -19.07
C PRO A 146 -36.64 5.16 -19.90
N TYR A 147 -35.42 5.30 -20.41
CA TYR A 147 -34.77 4.35 -21.31
C TYR A 147 -33.70 3.51 -20.62
N ILE A 148 -33.39 3.79 -19.35
CA ILE A 148 -32.41 3.01 -18.57
C ILE A 148 -33.08 1.73 -18.08
N ARG A 149 -32.62 0.57 -18.58
CA ARG A 149 -33.03 -0.75 -18.08
C ARG A 149 -31.81 -1.53 -17.62
N ILE A 150 -31.72 -1.75 -16.31
CA ILE A 150 -30.64 -2.55 -15.72
C ILE A 150 -31.11 -3.99 -15.66
N THR A 151 -30.46 -4.87 -16.40
CA THR A 151 -30.76 -6.30 -16.33
C THR A 151 -30.13 -6.85 -15.04
N GLU A 152 -30.94 -7.28 -14.08
CA GLU A 152 -30.44 -7.97 -12.90
C GLU A 152 -29.88 -9.35 -13.31
N GLN A 153 -28.60 -9.39 -13.68
CA GLN A 153 -27.84 -10.63 -13.59
C GLN A 153 -27.61 -10.91 -12.10
N SER A 154 -28.59 -11.57 -11.49
CA SER A 154 -28.58 -12.03 -10.12
C SER A 154 -27.26 -12.73 -9.80
N SER A 155 -26.37 -12.05 -9.07
CA SER A 155 -25.18 -12.66 -8.49
C SER A 155 -25.62 -13.51 -7.29
N THR A 156 -26.16 -14.70 -7.56
CA THR A 156 -26.34 -15.77 -6.56
C THR A 156 -25.05 -16.11 -5.81
N LYS A 157 -23.90 -15.69 -6.34
CA LYS A 157 -22.58 -15.81 -5.68
C LYS A 157 -22.40 -14.89 -4.47
N ASP A 158 -23.09 -13.75 -4.37
CA ASP A 158 -22.90 -12.80 -3.26
C ASP A 158 -23.75 -13.16 -2.04
N THR A 159 -24.98 -13.64 -2.24
CA THR A 159 -25.86 -14.05 -1.14
C THR A 159 -25.33 -15.31 -0.44
N VAL A 160 -24.83 -16.29 -1.20
CA VAL A 160 -24.19 -17.49 -0.62
C VAL A 160 -22.92 -17.11 0.15
N ARG A 161 -22.15 -16.14 -0.34
CA ARG A 161 -20.91 -15.69 0.33
C ARG A 161 -21.17 -14.85 1.58
N LEU A 162 -22.23 -14.04 1.59
CA LEU A 162 -22.68 -13.30 2.78
C LEU A 162 -23.29 -14.23 3.84
N LEU A 163 -24.09 -15.22 3.42
CA LEU A 163 -24.66 -16.23 4.32
C LEU A 163 -23.60 -17.24 4.83
N MET A 164 -22.60 -17.60 4.01
CA MET A 164 -21.45 -18.42 4.44
C MET A 164 -20.51 -17.65 5.38
N LYS A 165 -20.33 -16.34 5.19
CA LYS A 165 -19.51 -15.51 6.09
C LYS A 165 -20.08 -15.44 7.51
N GLN A 166 -21.39 -15.66 7.67
CA GLN A 166 -22.09 -15.67 8.95
C GLN A 166 -22.12 -17.04 9.68
N ARG A 167 -21.57 -18.11 9.10
CA ARG A 167 -21.64 -19.48 9.67
C ARG A 167 -20.31 -20.19 9.89
N MET A 168 -19.19 -19.48 9.88
CA MET A 168 -17.96 -20.03 10.46
C MET A 168 -17.94 -19.62 11.93
N PRO A 169 -18.04 -20.54 12.91
CA PRO A 169 -17.80 -20.19 14.30
C PRO A 169 -16.37 -19.67 14.39
N GLN A 170 -16.22 -18.34 14.47
CA GLN A 170 -14.98 -17.72 14.87
C GLN A 170 -14.83 -18.07 16.35
N ASP A 171 -13.88 -18.97 16.63
CA ASP A 171 -13.33 -19.26 17.95
C ASP A 171 -14.10 -20.22 18.89
N THR A 172 -14.73 -21.28 18.36
CA THR A 172 -14.86 -22.55 19.13
C THR A 172 -13.67 -23.48 18.88
N LEU A 173 -12.49 -22.91 18.62
CA LEU A 173 -11.29 -23.72 18.44
C LEU A 173 -10.78 -24.13 19.83
N PHE A 174 -10.78 -25.45 20.08
CA PHE A 174 -10.19 -26.04 21.27
C PHE A 174 -8.81 -25.44 21.54
N LYS A 175 -8.63 -24.89 22.75
CA LYS A 175 -7.35 -24.35 23.21
C LYS A 175 -6.58 -25.42 23.97
N TYR A 176 -5.26 -25.42 23.79
CA TYR A 176 -4.40 -26.33 24.53
C TYR A 176 -4.44 -26.03 26.03
N GLN A 177 -4.36 -27.09 26.83
CA GLN A 177 -4.25 -26.98 28.28
C GLN A 177 -2.83 -26.55 28.66
N PRO A 178 -2.66 -25.77 29.75
CA PRO A 178 -1.34 -25.40 30.26
C PRO A 178 -0.44 -26.63 30.42
N GLY A 179 0.82 -26.52 29.96
CA GLY A 179 1.78 -27.62 29.94
C GLY A 179 1.90 -28.35 28.60
N THR A 180 1.02 -28.06 27.63
CA THR A 180 1.20 -28.54 26.26
C THR A 180 2.31 -27.74 25.56
N VAL A 181 3.35 -28.41 25.09
CA VAL A 181 4.46 -27.79 24.36
C VAL A 181 4.41 -28.23 22.90
N ILE A 182 4.45 -27.26 21.99
CA ILE A 182 4.49 -27.51 20.54
C ILE A 182 5.78 -26.98 19.93
N ASN A 183 6.26 -27.59 18.85
CA ASN A 183 7.46 -27.12 18.16
C ASN A 183 7.12 -25.88 17.32
N LEU A 184 7.75 -24.74 17.61
CA LEU A 184 7.52 -23.47 16.91
C LEU A 184 7.90 -23.54 15.42
N ASN A 185 8.89 -24.37 15.07
CA ASN A 185 9.40 -24.50 13.71
C ASN A 185 8.55 -25.41 12.82
N GLU A 186 7.77 -26.31 13.41
CA GLU A 186 6.91 -27.25 12.66
C GLU A 186 5.44 -26.86 12.69
N ALA A 187 4.99 -26.21 13.77
CA ALA A 187 3.58 -25.98 14.02
C ALA A 187 2.88 -25.30 12.84
N ASP A 188 1.75 -25.85 12.43
CA ASP A 188 0.89 -25.23 11.42
C ASP A 188 0.06 -24.09 12.04
N THR A 189 -0.46 -23.19 11.21
CA THR A 189 -1.37 -22.11 11.61
C THR A 189 -2.56 -22.62 12.43
N THR A 190 -3.06 -23.84 12.15
CA THR A 190 -4.15 -24.45 12.91
C THR A 190 -3.73 -24.83 14.32
N GLU A 191 -2.52 -25.37 14.51
CA GLU A 191 -1.95 -25.72 15.81
C GLU A 191 -1.57 -24.49 16.62
N LEU A 192 -0.95 -23.50 15.97
CA LEU A 192 -0.63 -22.21 16.59
C LEU A 192 -1.88 -21.53 17.14
N LYS A 193 -3.01 -21.58 16.41
CA LYS A 193 -4.28 -21.02 16.88
C LYS A 193 -4.85 -21.73 18.11
N LYS A 194 -4.44 -22.96 18.43
CA LYS A 194 -4.85 -23.66 19.66
C LYS A 194 -4.09 -23.13 20.89
N VAL A 195 -2.98 -22.42 20.71
CA VAL A 195 -2.26 -21.78 21.82
C VAL A 195 -3.08 -20.58 22.33
N PRO A 196 -3.27 -20.44 23.65
CA PRO A 196 -3.91 -19.26 24.24
C PRO A 196 -3.18 -17.96 23.86
N GLY A 197 -3.93 -16.92 23.51
CA GLY A 197 -3.35 -15.64 23.06
C GLY A 197 -2.91 -15.59 21.60
N ILE A 198 -2.96 -16.71 20.86
CA ILE A 198 -2.67 -16.73 19.42
C ILE A 198 -3.97 -16.86 18.62
N GLY A 199 -4.31 -15.80 17.88
CA GLY A 199 -5.39 -15.77 16.90
C GLY A 199 -4.91 -16.01 15.48
N SER A 200 -5.84 -16.02 14.51
CA SER A 200 -5.52 -16.26 13.10
C SER A 200 -4.48 -15.30 12.51
N ALA A 201 -4.50 -14.02 12.91
CA ALA A 201 -3.54 -13.02 12.46
C ALA A 201 -2.12 -13.30 12.99
N ILE A 202 -2.02 -13.59 14.29
CA ILE A 202 -0.75 -13.89 14.96
C ILE A 202 -0.16 -15.19 14.41
N ALA A 203 -0.97 -16.24 14.25
CA ALA A 203 -0.53 -17.51 13.67
C ALA A 203 0.06 -17.32 12.26
N ARG A 204 -0.60 -16.54 11.40
CA ARG A 204 -0.09 -16.21 10.07
C ARG A 204 1.21 -15.41 10.12
N MET A 205 1.29 -14.43 11.03
CA MET A 205 2.49 -13.62 11.24
C MET A 205 3.69 -14.48 11.67
N ILE A 206 3.49 -15.41 12.61
CA ILE A 206 4.51 -16.34 13.08
C ILE A 206 5.02 -17.21 11.92
N VAL A 207 4.13 -17.81 11.13
CA VAL A 207 4.52 -18.66 9.99
C VAL A 207 5.26 -17.86 8.90
N ASN A 208 4.80 -16.64 8.59
CA ASN A 208 5.48 -15.78 7.62
C ASN A 208 6.88 -15.42 8.10
N TYR A 209 7.02 -15.02 9.36
CA TYR A 209 8.31 -14.64 9.93
C TYR A 209 9.26 -15.84 10.08
N ARG A 210 8.74 -17.01 10.47
CA ARG A 210 9.47 -18.29 10.43
C ARG A 210 10.07 -18.56 9.06
N THR A 211 9.28 -18.35 8.00
CA THR A 211 9.70 -18.59 6.62
C THR A 211 10.81 -17.64 6.19
N GLN A 212 10.74 -16.36 6.61
CA GLN A 212 11.77 -15.36 6.34
C GLN A 212 13.08 -15.65 7.07
N LEU A 213 13.02 -16.01 8.36
CA LEU A 213 14.19 -16.42 9.14
C LEU A 213 14.80 -17.75 8.67
N GLY A 214 13.98 -18.62 8.08
CA GLY A 214 14.35 -20.01 7.81
C GLY A 214 14.18 -20.93 9.03
N GLY A 215 13.46 -20.48 10.05
CA GLY A 215 13.27 -21.15 11.34
C GLY A 215 13.55 -20.21 12.50
N PHE A 216 12.95 -20.45 13.66
CA PHE A 216 13.32 -19.78 14.90
C PHE A 216 14.48 -20.53 15.57
N TYR A 217 15.46 -19.78 16.04
CA TYR A 217 16.56 -20.26 16.89
C TYR A 217 16.25 -20.06 18.37
N LYS A 218 15.54 -18.97 18.70
CA LYS A 218 15.18 -18.57 20.06
C LYS A 218 13.72 -18.09 20.11
N ILE A 219 13.03 -18.35 21.21
CA ILE A 219 11.62 -17.97 21.38
C ILE A 219 11.50 -16.44 21.50
N GLU A 220 12.53 -15.79 22.03
CA GLU A 220 12.63 -14.35 22.21
C GLU A 220 12.54 -13.57 20.88
N GLN A 221 12.86 -14.21 19.75
CA GLN A 221 12.71 -13.59 18.42
C GLN A 221 11.25 -13.24 18.09
N LEU A 222 10.27 -13.84 18.75
CA LEU A 222 8.86 -13.45 18.65
C LEU A 222 8.64 -11.98 19.09
N GLN A 223 9.48 -11.45 19.98
CA GLN A 223 9.40 -10.06 20.43
C GLN A 223 9.69 -9.05 19.31
N GLU A 224 10.45 -9.45 18.28
CA GLU A 224 10.72 -8.59 17.11
C GLU A 224 9.45 -8.32 16.28
N LYS A 225 8.41 -9.14 16.46
CA LYS A 225 7.07 -8.93 15.91
C LYS A 225 6.07 -8.43 16.95
N HIS A 226 6.57 -7.80 18.02
CA HIS A 226 5.78 -7.24 19.11
C HIS A 226 4.92 -8.28 19.87
N LEU A 227 5.33 -9.55 19.85
CA LEU A 227 4.67 -10.60 20.64
C LEU A 227 5.32 -10.71 22.02
N LYS A 228 4.50 -10.93 23.06
CA LYS A 228 4.97 -11.14 24.43
C LYS A 228 5.57 -12.55 24.57
N ALA A 229 6.85 -12.70 24.24
CA ALA A 229 7.52 -14.00 24.28
C ALA A 229 7.47 -14.65 25.67
N GLU A 230 7.45 -13.87 26.75
CA GLU A 230 7.31 -14.38 28.13
C GLU A 230 6.06 -15.23 28.33
N MET A 231 4.92 -14.79 27.77
CA MET A 231 3.63 -15.49 27.87
C MET A 231 3.58 -16.74 26.97
N LEU A 232 4.35 -16.71 25.87
CA LEU A 232 4.36 -17.76 24.86
C LEU A 232 5.42 -18.83 25.12
N ARG A 233 6.46 -18.50 25.88
CA ARG A 233 7.59 -19.38 26.19
C ARG A 233 7.19 -20.75 26.75
N PRO A 234 6.20 -20.89 27.65
CA PRO A 234 5.79 -22.20 28.16
C PRO A 234 5.15 -23.12 27.11
N TRP A 235 4.68 -22.56 25.99
CA TRP A 235 3.92 -23.29 24.96
C TRP A 235 4.79 -23.79 23.81
N PHE A 236 6.03 -23.32 23.71
CA PHE A 236 6.89 -23.55 22.57
C PHE A 236 8.19 -24.26 22.92
N SER A 237 8.56 -25.22 22.09
CA SER A 237 9.91 -25.78 21.99
C SER A 237 10.51 -25.43 20.63
N ILE A 238 11.84 -25.43 20.54
CA ILE A 238 12.56 -25.16 19.30
C ILE A 238 13.48 -26.33 19.01
N ASN A 239 13.36 -26.89 17.81
CA ASN A 239 14.33 -27.83 17.27
C ASN A 239 15.29 -27.11 16.32
N ALA A 240 16.57 -27.00 16.73
CA ALA A 240 17.60 -26.29 15.98
C ALA A 240 18.03 -27.00 14.68
N THR A 241 17.72 -28.29 14.52
CA THR A 241 18.05 -29.06 13.30
C THR A 241 17.24 -28.61 12.09
N GLN A 242 16.15 -27.87 12.30
CA GLN A 242 15.20 -27.47 11.27
C GLN A 242 15.48 -26.10 10.67
N ILE A 243 16.53 -25.42 11.14
CA ILE A 243 16.88 -24.09 10.67
C ILE A 243 17.54 -24.19 9.28
N ARG A 244 16.91 -23.58 8.29
CA ARG A 244 17.43 -23.49 6.91
C ARG A 244 18.53 -22.44 6.85
N ARG A 245 19.78 -22.91 6.87
CA ARG A 245 20.96 -22.05 6.83
C ARG A 245 21.24 -21.53 5.42
N ILE A 246 21.81 -20.32 5.37
CA ILE A 246 22.24 -19.64 4.16
C ILE A 246 23.74 -19.87 3.99
N ASN A 247 24.10 -20.43 2.84
CA ASN A 247 25.51 -20.59 2.50
C ASN A 247 26.14 -19.24 2.14
N ILE A 248 26.96 -18.70 3.04
CA ILE A 248 27.61 -17.41 2.87
C ILE A 248 28.70 -17.43 1.80
N ASN A 249 29.16 -18.57 1.29
CA ASN A 249 30.14 -18.60 0.20
C ASN A 249 29.49 -18.70 -1.18
N LYS A 250 28.29 -19.29 -1.25
CA LYS A 250 27.58 -19.55 -2.53
C LYS A 250 26.35 -18.67 -2.77
N ALA A 251 25.70 -18.14 -1.74
CA ALA A 251 24.44 -17.42 -1.88
C ALA A 251 24.57 -16.09 -2.63
N SER A 252 23.58 -15.74 -3.47
CA SER A 252 23.48 -14.42 -4.11
C SER A 252 23.13 -13.31 -3.11
N ILE A 253 23.32 -12.06 -3.52
CA ILE A 253 22.92 -10.88 -2.75
C ILE A 253 21.42 -10.94 -2.43
N GLU A 254 20.58 -11.22 -3.43
CA GLU A 254 19.13 -11.29 -3.22
C GLU A 254 18.78 -12.39 -2.21
N ARG A 255 19.38 -13.57 -2.32
CA ARG A 255 19.11 -14.69 -1.41
C ARG A 255 19.46 -14.38 0.04
N MET A 256 20.53 -13.61 0.27
CA MET A 256 20.93 -13.14 1.60
C MET A 256 19.96 -12.07 2.12
N MET A 257 19.56 -11.12 1.28
CA MET A 257 18.62 -10.04 1.64
C MET A 257 17.21 -10.51 2.00
N HIS A 258 16.80 -11.70 1.57
CA HIS A 258 15.52 -12.28 2.02
C HIS A 258 15.51 -12.56 3.54
N HIS A 259 16.68 -12.66 4.17
CA HIS A 259 16.80 -12.88 5.59
C HIS A 259 16.66 -11.57 6.39
N PRO A 260 15.81 -11.52 7.44
CA PRO A 260 15.57 -10.29 8.21
C PRO A 260 16.82 -9.63 8.81
N TYR A 261 17.85 -10.42 9.12
CA TYR A 261 19.09 -9.92 9.74
C TYR A 261 20.20 -9.56 8.74
N ILE A 262 19.97 -9.68 7.43
CA ILE A 262 20.99 -9.33 6.44
C ILE A 262 20.43 -8.27 5.51
N ASN A 263 20.93 -7.04 5.64
CA ASN A 263 20.57 -5.95 4.73
C ASN A 263 21.41 -5.99 3.43
N TYR A 264 21.07 -5.13 2.48
CA TYR A 264 21.77 -5.03 1.19
C TYR A 264 23.27 -4.74 1.34
N TYR A 265 23.65 -3.81 2.23
CA TYR A 265 25.03 -3.40 2.42
C TYR A 265 25.87 -4.54 3.00
N GLN A 266 25.35 -5.24 4.01
CA GLN A 266 25.98 -6.43 4.58
C GLN A 266 26.14 -7.55 3.54
N ALA A 267 25.10 -7.81 2.74
CA ALA A 267 25.16 -8.78 1.65
C ALA A 267 26.20 -8.41 0.58
N LYS A 268 26.30 -7.12 0.24
CA LYS A 268 27.30 -6.59 -0.70
C LYS A 268 28.72 -6.78 -0.17
N VAL A 269 28.98 -6.43 1.09
CA VAL A 269 30.29 -6.62 1.74
C VAL A 269 30.70 -8.08 1.73
N ILE A 270 29.78 -9.01 2.02
CA ILE A 270 30.05 -10.45 1.95
C ILE A 270 30.53 -10.85 0.55
N VAL A 271 29.82 -10.42 -0.51
CA VAL A 271 30.20 -10.77 -1.89
C VAL A 271 31.52 -10.13 -2.31
N GLU A 272 31.77 -8.87 -1.91
CA GLU A 272 33.04 -8.21 -2.19
C GLU A 272 34.21 -8.89 -1.47
N TYR A 273 34.01 -9.30 -0.23
CA TYR A 273 34.99 -10.07 0.51
C TYR A 273 35.33 -11.37 -0.22
N ARG A 274 34.31 -12.13 -0.68
CA ARG A 274 34.52 -13.36 -1.46
C ARG A 274 35.41 -13.13 -2.68
N LYS A 275 35.19 -12.02 -3.40
CA LYS A 275 35.96 -11.66 -4.60
C LYS A 275 37.40 -11.26 -4.28
N LYS A 276 37.63 -10.55 -3.17
CA LYS A 276 38.94 -9.97 -2.84
C LYS A 276 39.83 -10.91 -2.01
N LYS A 277 39.26 -11.59 -1.01
CA LYS A 277 39.98 -12.38 0.00
C LYS A 277 39.69 -13.89 -0.08
N GLY A 278 38.67 -14.30 -0.83
CA GLY A 278 38.30 -15.70 -1.00
C GLY A 278 37.22 -16.17 -0.02
N ILE A 279 37.21 -17.47 0.28
CA ILE A 279 36.15 -18.10 1.08
C ILE A 279 36.10 -17.55 2.52
N LEU A 280 34.89 -17.29 3.00
CA LEU A 280 34.64 -16.96 4.41
C LEU A 280 34.59 -18.26 5.21
N THR A 281 35.34 -18.31 6.31
CA THR A 281 35.27 -19.41 7.29
C THR A 281 34.60 -18.96 8.58
N ASN A 282 34.59 -17.65 8.85
CA ASN A 282 33.97 -17.07 10.03
C ASN A 282 33.44 -15.67 9.73
N LEU A 283 32.19 -15.41 10.12
CA LEU A 283 31.53 -14.11 9.99
C LEU A 283 32.32 -12.99 10.71
N LYS A 284 33.06 -13.30 11.78
CA LYS A 284 33.92 -12.34 12.48
C LYS A 284 35.03 -11.75 11.61
N GLN A 285 35.39 -12.38 10.48
CA GLN A 285 36.35 -11.81 9.52
C GLN A 285 35.84 -10.51 8.89
N LEU A 286 34.54 -10.25 9.00
CA LEU A 286 33.89 -9.03 8.54
C LEU A 286 33.78 -7.95 9.64
N SER A 287 34.38 -8.14 10.82
CA SER A 287 34.30 -7.17 11.93
C SER A 287 34.99 -5.84 11.65
N LEU A 288 35.84 -5.77 10.63
CA LEU A 288 36.52 -4.55 10.21
C LEU A 288 35.66 -3.66 9.31
N TYR A 289 34.51 -4.17 8.85
CA TYR A 289 33.59 -3.43 8.00
C TYR A 289 32.54 -2.71 8.85
N GLU A 290 32.28 -1.45 8.53
CA GLU A 290 31.36 -0.58 9.29
C GLU A 290 29.90 -1.06 9.21
N GLU A 291 29.56 -1.85 8.19
CA GLU A 291 28.22 -2.40 7.97
C GLU A 291 27.81 -3.49 8.97
N PHE A 292 28.74 -3.99 9.78
CA PHE A 292 28.49 -5.05 10.76
C PHE A 292 28.75 -4.59 12.19
N ASN A 293 27.75 -4.79 13.05
CA ASN A 293 27.91 -4.63 14.49
C ASN A 293 28.08 -5.99 15.20
N THR A 294 28.54 -5.97 16.45
CA THR A 294 28.68 -7.16 17.31
C THR A 294 27.36 -7.94 17.44
N ALA A 295 26.25 -7.23 17.61
CA ALA A 295 24.91 -7.81 17.69
C ALA A 295 24.48 -8.52 16.39
N ASP A 296 24.92 -8.04 15.22
CA ASP A 296 24.60 -8.65 13.94
C ASP A 296 25.26 -10.02 13.82
N PHE A 297 26.51 -10.14 14.27
CA PHE A 297 27.21 -11.42 14.28
C PHE A 297 26.47 -12.46 15.11
N GLU A 298 26.00 -12.11 16.31
CA GLU A 298 25.26 -13.02 17.18
C GLU A 298 23.94 -13.48 16.56
N ARG A 299 23.23 -12.55 15.90
CA ARG A 299 21.93 -12.83 15.27
C ARG A 299 22.03 -13.63 13.99
N ILE A 300 23.04 -13.37 13.16
CA ILE A 300 23.20 -14.00 11.85
C ILE A 300 23.82 -15.40 11.98
N THR A 301 24.74 -15.60 12.92
CA THR A 301 25.51 -16.87 13.09
C THR A 301 24.66 -18.15 13.05
N PRO A 302 23.49 -18.24 13.71
CA PRO A 302 22.67 -19.45 13.69
C PRO A 302 22.09 -19.82 12.31
N TYR A 303 21.99 -18.84 11.41
CA TYR A 303 21.29 -18.93 10.13
C TYR A 303 22.23 -19.09 8.94
N ILE A 304 23.51 -19.29 9.16
CA ILE A 304 24.52 -19.30 8.10
C ILE A 304 25.37 -20.57 8.13
N CYS A 305 25.91 -20.94 6.97
CA CYS A 305 26.90 -21.99 6.83
C CYS A 305 27.97 -21.57 5.81
N TYR A 306 29.11 -22.27 5.83
CA TYR A 306 30.28 -21.94 5.03
C TYR A 306 30.60 -23.00 3.95
N GLU A 307 29.86 -24.12 3.90
CA GLU A 307 30.13 -25.31 3.07
C GLU A 307 29.81 -25.17 1.58
#